data_AF-A0AAU2Y9C5-F1
#
_entry.id   AF-A0AAU2Y9C5-F1
#
_cell.length_a   1.000
_cell.length_b   1.000
_cell.length_c   1.000
_cell.angle_alpha   90.00
_cell.angle_beta   90.00
_cell.angle_gamma   90.00
#
_symmetry.space_group_name_H-M   'P 1'
#
loop_
_entity.id
_entity.type
_entity.pdbx_description
1 polymer ?
#
loop_
_entity_poly.entity_id
_entity_poly.type
_entity_poly.pdbx_seq_one_letter_code
_entity_poly.pdbx_strand_id
1 'polypeptide(L)'
;MTWKNAGYPGDWTPVERHFRDGHTETWWAADARLGGYGPDSPCRLVVATTDPATLPEKATWHLATNLPHPNAACAATSPHTPADLAEIVRLYGLRPWVEQSYKQVKDELGWADFQVRSDRAIRRLQTWSTAPSPSAGTNGSPHPDQWMPPRRTRAPARGQRGGPAPSHQHQQPCWPRALRAIRSWLAPAVTLNQWWRAWTDKDPPSELQALIDAVTTGHGLDLYRRI
;
A
#
# COMPACT_ATOMS: atom_id res chain seq x y z
N MET A 1 -7.87 4.37 33.92
CA MET A 1 -8.90 3.91 32.97
C MET A 1 -9.94 3.14 33.74
N THR A 2 -11.17 3.60 33.73
CA THR A 2 -12.29 2.89 34.37
C THR A 2 -13.14 2.21 33.30
N TRP A 3 -13.40 0.91 33.45
CA TRP A 3 -14.32 0.14 32.61
C TRP A 3 -15.34 -0.57 33.50
N LYS A 4 -16.62 -0.51 33.15
CA LYS A 4 -17.68 -1.30 33.80
C LYS A 4 -18.36 -2.24 32.82
N ASN A 5 -18.86 -1.70 31.70
CA ASN A 5 -19.45 -2.44 30.58
C ASN A 5 -19.64 -1.49 29.39
N ALA A 6 -20.10 -2.00 28.25
CA ALA A 6 -20.32 -1.21 27.03
C ALA A 6 -21.29 -0.02 27.19
N GLY A 7 -22.27 -0.10 28.10
CA GLY A 7 -23.19 1.01 28.40
C GLY A 7 -22.60 2.06 29.35
N TYR A 8 -21.54 1.70 30.09
CA TYR A 8 -20.82 2.56 31.01
C TYR A 8 -19.30 2.38 30.80
N PRO A 9 -18.78 2.84 29.65
CA PRO A 9 -17.42 2.52 29.23
C PRO A 9 -16.35 3.35 29.95
N GLY A 10 -16.74 4.37 30.73
CA GLY A 10 -15.80 5.25 31.43
C GLY A 10 -14.93 6.03 30.45
N ASP A 11 -13.62 5.82 30.51
CA ASP A 11 -12.64 6.52 29.65
C ASP A 11 -12.49 5.89 28.25
N TRP A 12 -13.17 4.76 28.01
CA TRP A 12 -13.04 4.00 26.78
C TRP A 12 -14.00 4.49 25.70
N THR A 13 -13.48 4.66 24.50
CA THR A 13 -14.24 5.05 23.30
C THR A 13 -14.34 3.84 22.36
N PRO A 14 -15.53 3.48 21.86
CA PRO A 14 -15.65 2.43 20.85
C PRO A 14 -15.05 2.90 19.52
N VAL A 15 -14.32 2.01 18.85
CA VAL A 15 -13.67 2.25 17.56
C VAL A 15 -14.04 1.12 16.62
N GLU A 16 -14.59 1.45 15.46
CA GLU A 16 -14.90 0.47 14.43
C GLU A 16 -13.69 0.23 13.52
N ARG A 17 -13.26 -1.03 13.43
CA ARG A 17 -12.17 -1.46 12.53
C ARG A 17 -12.75 -2.18 11.34
N HIS A 18 -12.23 -1.85 10.16
CA HIS A 18 -12.64 -2.46 8.89
C HIS A 18 -11.52 -3.32 8.34
N PHE A 19 -11.87 -4.52 7.88
CA PHE A 19 -10.93 -5.51 7.38
C PHE A 19 -11.13 -5.74 5.88
N ARG A 20 -10.10 -6.34 5.25
CA ARG A 20 -10.03 -6.51 3.79
C ARG A 20 -11.15 -7.37 3.21
N ASP A 21 -11.51 -8.41 3.95
CA ASP A 21 -12.60 -9.35 3.66
C ASP A 21 -13.99 -8.76 3.94
N GLY A 22 -14.05 -7.49 4.36
CA GLY A 22 -15.29 -6.73 4.52
C GLY A 22 -15.92 -6.86 5.90
N HIS A 23 -15.35 -7.65 6.81
CA HIS A 23 -15.87 -7.69 8.17
C HIS A 23 -15.46 -6.43 8.96
N THR A 24 -16.26 -6.12 9.97
CA THR A 24 -15.98 -5.04 10.92
C THR A 24 -15.90 -5.61 12.33
N GLU A 25 -15.01 -5.04 13.13
CA GLU A 25 -14.90 -5.35 14.56
C GLU A 25 -14.99 -4.07 15.37
N THR A 26 -15.69 -4.12 16.50
CA THR A 26 -15.65 -3.06 17.50
C THR A 26 -14.49 -3.31 18.45
N TRP A 27 -13.57 -2.37 18.47
CA TRP A 27 -12.52 -2.26 19.47
C TRP A 27 -12.85 -1.12 20.43
N TRP A 28 -12.11 -1.03 21.52
CA TRP A 28 -12.20 0.02 22.51
C TRP A 28 -10.83 0.66 22.67
N ALA A 29 -10.77 1.99 22.68
CA ALA A 29 -9.53 2.71 22.86
C ALA A 29 -9.65 3.76 23.96
N ALA A 30 -8.56 4.00 24.69
CA ALA A 30 -8.51 4.97 25.77
C ALA A 30 -7.12 5.59 25.90
N ASP A 31 -7.09 6.82 26.40
CA ASP A 31 -5.86 7.51 26.80
C ASP A 31 -5.33 7.00 28.12
N ALA A 32 -4.06 6.58 28.12
CA ALA A 32 -3.33 6.18 29.32
C ALA A 32 -2.40 7.29 29.79
N ARG A 33 -2.17 7.30 31.10
CA ARG A 33 -1.15 8.11 31.74
C ARG A 33 -0.14 7.18 32.41
N LEU A 34 1.12 7.33 32.06
CA LEU A 34 2.22 6.57 32.63
C LEU A 34 3.51 7.40 32.55
N GLY A 35 4.06 7.80 33.70
CA GLY A 35 5.25 8.66 33.73
C GLY A 35 5.03 9.96 32.95
N GLY A 36 5.93 10.27 32.01
CA GLY A 36 5.83 11.45 31.13
C GLY A 36 4.86 11.29 29.95
N TYR A 37 4.21 10.13 29.79
CA TYR A 37 3.25 9.88 28.71
C TYR A 37 1.82 10.17 29.15
N GLY A 38 1.06 10.84 28.27
CA GLY A 38 -0.35 11.17 28.53
C GLY A 38 -0.99 11.98 27.42
N PRO A 39 -2.32 12.18 27.45
CA PRO A 39 -3.05 12.94 26.42
C PRO A 39 -2.55 14.38 26.29
N ASP A 40 -2.06 14.96 27.39
CA ASP A 40 -1.58 16.34 27.48
C ASP A 40 -0.06 16.47 27.20
N SER A 41 0.63 15.35 26.93
CA SER A 41 2.07 15.29 26.69
C SER A 41 2.39 15.31 25.19
N PRO A 42 3.58 15.80 24.76
CA PRO A 42 4.05 15.63 23.39
C PRO A 42 4.14 14.17 22.94
N CYS A 43 4.24 13.22 23.89
CA CYS A 43 4.08 11.81 23.60
C CYS A 43 2.90 11.22 24.39
N ARG A 44 1.89 10.81 23.64
CA ARG A 44 0.64 10.25 24.14
C ARG A 44 0.73 8.73 24.22
N LEU A 45 0.14 8.15 25.27
CA LEU A 45 -0.01 6.70 25.41
C LEU A 45 -1.48 6.34 25.19
N VAL A 46 -1.74 5.44 24.26
CA VAL A 46 -3.07 4.93 23.93
C VAL A 46 -3.10 3.42 24.16
N VAL A 47 -4.17 2.94 24.78
CA VAL A 47 -4.49 1.51 24.84
C VAL A 47 -5.68 1.25 23.94
N ALA A 48 -5.57 0.25 23.07
CA ALA A 48 -6.67 -0.20 22.21
C ALA A 48 -6.84 -1.71 22.33
N THR A 49 -8.07 -2.21 22.51
CA THR A 49 -8.31 -3.62 22.81
C THR A 49 -9.68 -4.08 22.33
N THR A 50 -9.86 -5.38 22.12
CA THR A 50 -11.18 -5.98 21.91
C THR A 50 -11.98 -6.11 23.21
N ASP A 51 -11.30 -6.19 24.36
CA ASP A 51 -11.94 -6.35 25.68
C ASP A 51 -11.23 -5.54 26.77
N PRO A 52 -11.78 -4.38 27.15
CA PRO A 52 -11.23 -3.55 28.24
C PRO A 52 -11.22 -4.20 29.62
N ALA A 53 -12.01 -5.26 29.85
CA ALA A 53 -12.09 -5.92 31.15
C ALA A 53 -10.91 -6.88 31.37
N THR A 54 -10.51 -7.62 30.33
CA THR A 54 -9.48 -8.66 30.43
C THR A 54 -8.15 -8.26 29.81
N LEU A 55 -8.13 -7.27 28.92
CA LEU A 55 -6.95 -6.81 28.19
C LEU A 55 -6.15 -7.99 27.58
N PRO A 56 -6.76 -8.79 26.69
CA PRO A 56 -6.13 -9.98 26.15
C PRO A 56 -4.82 -9.64 25.41
N GLU A 57 -3.75 -10.38 25.69
CA GLU A 57 -2.39 -10.10 25.20
C GLU A 57 -2.32 -9.94 23.66
N LYS A 58 -3.00 -10.83 22.91
CA LYS A 58 -2.97 -10.84 21.44
C LYS A 58 -3.91 -9.83 20.78
N ALA A 59 -4.83 -9.26 21.55
CA ALA A 59 -5.85 -8.33 21.06
C ALA A 59 -5.87 -7.03 21.89
N THR A 60 -4.72 -6.66 22.45
CA THR A 60 -4.50 -5.40 23.15
C THR A 60 -3.23 -4.75 22.65
N TRP A 61 -3.34 -3.50 22.24
CA TRP A 61 -2.25 -2.65 21.78
C TRP A 61 -1.97 -1.58 22.82
N HIS A 62 -0.71 -1.41 23.16
CA HIS A 62 -0.20 -0.30 23.97
C HIS A 62 0.69 0.55 23.06
N LEU A 63 0.24 1.75 22.72
CA LEU A 63 0.80 2.56 21.66
C LEU A 63 1.30 3.89 22.22
N ALA A 64 2.59 4.17 22.01
CA ALA A 64 3.13 5.51 22.19
C ALA A 64 3.10 6.25 20.86
N THR A 65 2.62 7.48 20.84
CA THR A 65 2.52 8.30 19.63
C THR A 65 2.90 9.75 19.90
N ASN A 66 3.47 10.42 18.91
CA ASN A 66 3.72 11.86 18.90
C ASN A 66 2.59 12.65 18.20
N LEU A 67 1.51 11.97 17.79
CA LEU A 67 0.30 12.63 17.31
C LEU A 67 -0.44 13.24 18.51
N PRO A 68 -0.66 14.56 18.53
CA PRO A 68 -1.25 15.22 19.69
C PRO A 68 -2.73 14.86 19.83
N HIS A 69 -3.22 14.85 21.07
CA HIS A 69 -4.65 14.72 21.33
C HIS A 69 -5.38 15.97 20.80
N PRO A 70 -6.58 15.85 20.17
CA PRO A 70 -7.28 16.98 19.54
C PRO A 70 -7.53 18.18 20.47
N ASN A 71 -7.75 17.89 21.75
CA ASN A 71 -8.03 18.90 22.78
C ASN A 71 -6.81 19.28 23.64
N ALA A 72 -5.62 18.76 23.35
CA ALA A 72 -4.44 19.07 24.16
C ALA A 72 -3.81 20.39 23.73
N ALA A 73 -3.34 21.19 24.70
CA ALA A 73 -2.66 22.44 24.41
C ALA A 73 -1.39 22.27 23.56
N CYS A 74 -0.69 21.12 23.70
CA CYS A 74 0.48 20.78 22.90
C CYS A 74 0.18 20.60 21.40
N ALA A 75 -1.09 20.45 21.00
CA ALA A 75 -1.50 20.38 19.61
C ALA A 75 -1.14 21.64 18.82
N ALA A 76 -1.23 22.82 19.46
CA ALA A 76 -0.99 24.11 18.80
C ALA A 76 0.48 24.31 18.38
N THR A 77 1.42 23.63 19.04
CA THR A 77 2.86 23.73 18.77
C THR A 77 3.43 22.51 18.07
N SER A 78 2.62 21.49 17.82
CA SER A 78 3.05 20.24 17.19
C SER A 78 3.20 20.39 15.67
N PRO A 79 4.22 19.77 15.04
CA PRO A 79 4.30 19.67 13.58
C PRO A 79 3.30 18.68 12.98
N HIS A 80 2.64 17.87 13.81
CA HIS A 80 1.71 16.83 13.38
C HIS A 80 0.25 17.22 13.60
N THR A 81 -0.61 16.91 12.63
CA THR A 81 -2.06 17.05 12.77
C THR A 81 -2.56 16.23 13.97
N PRO A 82 -3.43 16.79 14.81
CA PRO A 82 -4.01 16.05 15.92
C PRO A 82 -4.82 14.85 15.46
N ALA A 83 -4.78 13.77 16.26
CA ALA A 83 -5.41 12.50 15.93
C ALA A 83 -6.30 12.03 17.09
N ASP A 84 -7.56 11.71 16.79
CA ASP A 84 -8.43 11.05 17.75
C ASP A 84 -8.05 9.56 17.93
N LEU A 85 -8.75 8.87 18.84
CA LEU A 85 -8.47 7.46 19.12
C LEU A 85 -8.76 6.56 17.91
N ALA A 86 -9.77 6.88 17.11
CA ALA A 86 -10.13 6.10 15.92
C ALA A 86 -9.05 6.22 14.83
N GLU A 87 -8.50 7.42 14.62
CA GLU A 87 -7.38 7.71 13.75
C GLU A 87 -6.15 6.90 14.15
N ILE A 88 -5.77 6.92 15.42
CA ILE A 88 -4.60 6.20 15.94
C ILE A 88 -4.75 4.69 15.71
N VAL A 89 -5.91 4.13 16.05
CA VAL A 89 -6.20 2.70 15.85
C VAL A 89 -6.20 2.35 14.37
N ARG A 90 -6.75 3.22 13.50
CA ARG A 90 -6.74 2.99 12.05
C ARG A 90 -5.33 2.99 11.49
N LEU A 91 -4.51 3.99 11.83
CA LEU A 91 -3.13 4.10 11.37
C LEU A 91 -2.28 2.91 11.81
N TYR A 92 -2.35 2.52 13.09
CA TYR A 92 -1.62 1.36 13.58
C TYR A 92 -2.14 0.06 12.97
N GLY A 93 -3.45 -0.04 12.73
CA GLY A 93 -4.08 -1.16 12.04
C GLY A 93 -3.59 -1.38 10.61
N LEU A 94 -2.90 -0.42 9.99
CA LEU A 94 -2.25 -0.59 8.68
C LEU A 94 -0.90 -1.29 8.75
N ARG A 95 -0.31 -1.50 9.93
CA ARG A 95 1.00 -2.18 10.07
C ARG A 95 1.07 -3.54 9.36
N PRO A 96 0.09 -4.45 9.49
CA PRO A 96 0.12 -5.73 8.78
C PRO A 96 0.07 -5.57 7.25
N TRP A 97 -0.54 -4.48 6.76
CA TRP A 97 -0.56 -4.20 5.33
C TRP A 97 0.83 -3.88 4.79
N VAL A 98 1.65 -3.14 5.53
CA VAL A 98 3.04 -2.87 5.15
C VAL A 98 3.82 -4.18 5.02
N GLU A 99 3.67 -5.08 5.99
CA GLU A 99 4.32 -6.40 5.96
C GLU A 99 3.84 -7.24 4.78
N GLN A 100 2.53 -7.25 4.50
CA GLN A 100 1.94 -8.00 3.40
C GLN A 100 2.34 -7.43 2.04
N SER A 101 2.34 -6.11 1.88
CA SER A 101 2.79 -5.44 0.66
C SER A 101 4.26 -5.73 0.40
N TYR A 102 5.10 -5.73 1.44
CA TYR A 102 6.52 -6.04 1.29
C TYR A 102 6.77 -7.49 0.83
N LYS A 103 5.98 -8.46 1.31
CA LYS A 103 6.02 -9.85 0.80
C LYS A 103 5.69 -9.90 -0.69
N GLN A 104 4.59 -9.26 -1.10
CA GLN A 104 4.20 -9.23 -2.51
C GLN A 104 5.26 -8.56 -3.40
N VAL A 105 5.85 -7.45 -2.94
CA VAL A 105 6.95 -6.78 -3.66
C VAL A 105 8.14 -7.72 -3.82
N LYS A 106 8.56 -8.40 -2.74
CA LYS A 106 9.69 -9.35 -2.78
C LYS A 106 9.45 -10.50 -3.75
N ASP A 107 8.28 -11.12 -3.66
CA ASP A 107 7.95 -12.32 -4.41
C ASP A 107 7.72 -11.97 -5.89
N GLU A 108 6.89 -10.96 -6.16
CA GLU A 108 6.42 -10.65 -7.52
C GLU A 108 7.43 -9.85 -8.34
N LEU A 109 8.30 -9.05 -7.72
CA LEU A 109 9.46 -8.44 -8.42
C LEU A 109 10.65 -9.39 -8.55
N GLY A 110 10.56 -10.60 -7.98
CA GLY A 110 11.61 -11.62 -8.11
C GLY A 110 12.86 -11.34 -7.29
N TRP A 111 12.76 -10.59 -6.18
CA TRP A 111 13.91 -10.34 -5.31
C TRP A 111 14.45 -11.64 -4.72
N ALA A 112 13.57 -12.63 -4.50
CA ALA A 112 13.93 -13.96 -4.04
C ALA A 112 14.63 -14.82 -5.12
N ASP A 113 14.48 -14.47 -6.40
CA ASP A 113 15.00 -15.27 -7.52
C ASP A 113 16.51 -15.03 -7.75
N PHE A 114 17.04 -13.90 -7.27
CA PHE A 114 18.45 -13.55 -7.41
C PHE A 114 19.24 -13.92 -6.14
N GLN A 115 19.91 -15.08 -6.16
CA GLN A 115 20.79 -15.51 -5.06
C GLN A 115 22.16 -14.83 -5.08
N VAL A 116 22.21 -13.50 -5.12
CA VAL A 116 23.47 -12.74 -5.04
C VAL A 116 24.06 -12.81 -3.62
N ARG A 117 25.31 -13.25 -3.52
CA ARG A 117 26.01 -13.45 -2.23
C ARG A 117 27.05 -12.39 -1.89
N SER A 118 27.45 -11.57 -2.86
CA SER A 118 28.41 -10.50 -2.62
C SER A 118 27.70 -9.23 -2.19
N ASP A 119 28.25 -8.58 -1.16
CA ASP A 119 27.77 -7.31 -0.61
C ASP A 119 27.56 -6.22 -1.68
N ARG A 120 28.49 -6.12 -2.62
CA ARG A 120 28.40 -5.20 -3.77
C ARG A 120 27.26 -5.55 -4.74
N ALA A 121 26.99 -6.84 -4.97
CA ALA A 121 25.90 -7.26 -5.85
C ALA A 121 24.52 -7.08 -5.17
N ILE A 122 24.43 -7.29 -3.86
CA ILE A 122 23.22 -7.05 -3.07
C ILE A 122 22.82 -5.57 -3.12
N ARG A 123 23.76 -4.64 -2.92
CA ARG A 123 23.46 -3.20 -3.03
C ARG A 123 22.97 -2.79 -4.42
N ARG A 124 23.59 -3.33 -5.48
CA ARG A 124 23.19 -3.04 -6.87
C ARG A 124 21.81 -3.60 -7.21
N LEU A 125 21.47 -4.78 -6.69
CA LEU A 125 20.13 -5.38 -6.83
C LEU A 125 19.06 -4.60 -6.04
N GLN A 126 19.40 -4.07 -4.86
CA GLN A 126 18.49 -3.18 -4.12
C GLN A 126 18.22 -1.88 -4.88
N THR A 127 19.27 -1.24 -5.43
CA THR A 127 19.11 -0.04 -6.28
C THR A 127 18.31 -0.33 -7.54
N TRP A 128 18.43 -1.52 -8.14
CA TRP A 128 17.59 -1.99 -9.26
C TRP A 128 16.10 -2.04 -8.85
N SER A 129 15.82 -2.49 -7.65
CA SER A 129 14.45 -2.67 -7.16
C SER A 129 13.75 -1.39 -6.71
N THR A 130 14.51 -0.35 -6.37
CA THR A 130 14.01 0.97 -5.92
C THR A 130 14.32 2.09 -6.90
N ALA A 131 14.80 1.77 -8.11
CA ALA A 131 15.11 2.79 -9.11
C ALA A 131 13.83 3.54 -9.50
N PRO A 132 13.83 4.89 -9.50
CA PRO A 132 12.72 5.66 -10.02
C PRO A 132 12.53 5.32 -11.49
N SER A 133 11.41 4.67 -11.82
CA SER A 133 11.00 4.49 -13.21
C SER A 133 10.33 5.79 -13.68
N PRO A 134 10.68 6.33 -14.86
CA PRO A 134 9.96 7.44 -15.48
C PRO A 134 8.46 7.15 -15.70
N SER A 135 8.08 5.87 -15.71
CA SER A 135 6.70 5.39 -15.85
C SER A 135 5.94 5.30 -14.53
N ALA A 136 6.64 5.41 -13.39
CA ALA A 136 6.06 5.35 -12.05
C ALA A 136 5.86 6.77 -11.49
N GLY A 137 5.02 7.55 -12.17
CA GLY A 137 4.36 8.79 -11.69
C GLY A 137 5.19 9.76 -10.83
N THR A 138 5.54 10.91 -11.38
CA THR A 138 5.90 12.09 -10.56
C THR A 138 4.65 12.67 -9.88
N ASN A 139 4.81 13.21 -8.66
CA ASN A 139 3.76 13.93 -7.93
C ASN A 139 3.16 15.04 -8.82
N GLY A 140 1.89 14.86 -9.21
CA GLY A 140 1.14 15.79 -10.05
C GLY A 140 0.47 15.09 -11.22
N SER A 141 -0.47 14.18 -10.97
CA SER A 141 -1.34 13.68 -12.03
C SER A 141 -2.34 14.76 -12.43
N PRO A 142 -2.46 15.11 -13.74
CA PRO A 142 -3.54 15.95 -14.21
C PRO A 142 -4.87 15.21 -14.03
N HIS A 143 -5.87 15.93 -13.55
CA HIS A 143 -7.27 15.52 -13.53
C HIS A 143 -7.68 15.00 -14.93
N PRO A 144 -8.36 13.84 -15.07
CA PRO A 144 -8.85 13.41 -16.37
C PRO A 144 -10.01 14.34 -16.77
N ASP A 145 -9.72 15.27 -17.68
CA ASP A 145 -10.74 16.08 -18.33
C ASP A 145 -11.62 15.23 -19.26
N GLN A 146 -12.92 15.37 -19.03
CA GLN A 146 -14.07 15.27 -19.92
C GLN A 146 -13.91 14.45 -21.21
N TRP A 147 -14.39 13.19 -21.16
CA TRP A 147 -14.72 12.42 -22.35
C TRP A 147 -16.10 12.82 -22.90
N MET A 148 -16.15 13.41 -24.09
CA MET A 148 -17.40 13.55 -24.86
C MET A 148 -17.78 12.23 -25.54
N PRO A 149 -19.06 11.79 -25.51
CA PRO A 149 -19.46 10.55 -26.15
C PRO A 149 -19.75 10.73 -27.66
N PRO A 150 -19.51 9.71 -28.51
CA PRO A 150 -19.90 9.76 -29.91
C PRO A 150 -21.42 9.61 -30.11
N ARG A 151 -21.93 10.33 -31.12
CA ARG A 151 -23.35 10.43 -31.50
C ARG A 151 -23.88 9.07 -31.98
N ARG A 152 -24.94 8.56 -31.32
CA ARG A 152 -25.62 7.30 -31.68
C ARG A 152 -26.54 7.50 -32.89
N THR A 153 -26.41 6.67 -33.91
CA THR A 153 -27.44 6.44 -34.93
C THR A 153 -28.42 5.36 -34.43
N ARG A 154 -29.71 5.69 -34.35
CA ARG A 154 -30.88 4.80 -34.12
C ARG A 154 -31.25 4.11 -35.45
N ALA A 155 -31.89 2.95 -35.61
CA ALA A 155 -32.63 1.95 -34.80
C ALA A 155 -32.92 0.71 -35.74
N PRO A 156 -33.84 -0.27 -35.48
CA PRO A 156 -34.52 -0.72 -34.25
C PRO A 156 -34.49 -2.27 -34.00
N ALA A 157 -35.20 -2.66 -32.94
CA ALA A 157 -35.26 -3.88 -32.11
C ALA A 157 -35.90 -5.17 -32.70
N ARG A 158 -35.59 -6.32 -32.05
CA ARG A 158 -36.60 -7.22 -31.40
C ARG A 158 -35.97 -8.31 -30.50
N GLY A 159 -36.50 -8.48 -29.28
CA GLY A 159 -36.42 -9.75 -28.50
C GLY A 159 -35.77 -9.68 -27.11
N GLN A 160 -36.58 -9.72 -26.04
CA GLN A 160 -36.22 -9.57 -24.63
C GLN A 160 -35.80 -10.87 -23.92
N ARG A 161 -34.85 -10.77 -22.97
CA ARG A 161 -34.87 -11.25 -21.56
C ARG A 161 -33.45 -11.02 -21.01
N GLY A 162 -33.20 -10.22 -19.98
CA GLY A 162 -33.87 -10.17 -18.70
C GLY A 162 -32.93 -10.74 -17.63
N GLY A 163 -31.85 -10.01 -17.33
CA GLY A 163 -30.92 -10.30 -16.23
C GLY A 163 -29.95 -9.12 -16.10
N PRO A 164 -29.65 -8.61 -14.90
CA PRO A 164 -28.67 -7.55 -14.75
C PRO A 164 -27.32 -8.08 -15.24
N ALA A 165 -26.78 -7.47 -16.28
CA ALA A 165 -25.40 -7.71 -16.69
C ALA A 165 -24.50 -7.43 -15.49
N PRO A 166 -23.50 -8.29 -15.18
CA PRO A 166 -22.57 -7.99 -14.12
C PRO A 166 -21.98 -6.62 -14.43
N SER A 167 -22.14 -5.69 -13.50
CA SER A 167 -21.42 -4.44 -13.52
C SER A 167 -19.96 -4.79 -13.79
N HIS A 168 -19.38 -4.19 -14.83
CA HIS A 168 -17.94 -4.12 -14.95
C HIS A 168 -17.46 -3.30 -13.75
N GLN A 169 -17.37 -3.95 -12.59
CA GLN A 169 -16.55 -3.50 -11.49
C GLN A 169 -15.18 -3.30 -12.13
N HIS A 170 -14.74 -2.05 -12.18
CA HIS A 170 -13.34 -1.74 -12.41
C HIS A 170 -12.56 -2.61 -11.43
N GLN A 171 -12.02 -3.73 -11.90
CA GLN A 171 -11.22 -4.60 -11.05
C GLN A 171 -10.05 -3.75 -10.61
N GLN A 172 -10.06 -3.35 -9.34
CA GLN A 172 -8.93 -2.66 -8.75
C GLN A 172 -7.69 -3.49 -9.11
N PRO A 173 -6.61 -2.85 -9.59
CA PRO A 173 -5.44 -3.58 -10.05
C PRO A 173 -4.99 -4.49 -8.91
N CYS A 174 -5.04 -5.80 -9.14
CA CYS A 174 -4.48 -6.73 -8.19
C CYS A 174 -2.97 -6.48 -8.16
N TRP A 175 -2.48 -5.97 -7.03
CA TRP A 175 -1.07 -5.64 -6.81
C TRP A 175 -0.10 -6.71 -7.35
N PRO A 176 -0.34 -8.02 -7.15
CA PRO A 176 0.48 -9.07 -7.76
C PRO A 176 0.59 -9.00 -9.29
N ARG A 177 -0.51 -8.76 -10.00
CA ARG A 177 -0.50 -8.67 -11.47
C ARG A 177 0.18 -7.38 -11.94
N ALA A 178 -0.01 -6.28 -11.21
CA ALA A 178 0.67 -5.03 -11.50
C ALA A 178 2.19 -5.18 -11.32
N LEU A 179 2.64 -5.82 -10.24
CA LEU A 179 4.07 -6.09 -10.00
C LEU A 179 4.66 -7.04 -11.03
N ARG A 180 3.94 -8.10 -11.44
CA ARG A 180 4.39 -8.98 -12.54
C ARG A 180 4.47 -8.26 -13.89
N ALA A 181 3.53 -7.35 -14.15
CA ALA A 181 3.58 -6.51 -15.35
C ALA A 181 4.74 -5.49 -15.31
N ILE A 182 5.14 -5.02 -14.12
CA ILE A 182 6.35 -4.19 -13.96
C ILE A 182 7.60 -5.03 -14.17
N ARG A 183 7.66 -6.21 -13.52
CA ARG A 183 8.77 -7.15 -13.64
C ARG A 183 9.04 -7.57 -15.08
N SER A 184 7.98 -7.72 -15.90
CA SER A 184 8.11 -8.19 -17.27
C SER A 184 8.94 -7.29 -18.18
N TRP A 185 9.07 -6.00 -17.88
CA TRP A 185 9.97 -5.08 -18.60
C TRP A 185 11.19 -4.68 -17.76
N LEU A 186 11.04 -4.49 -16.45
CA LEU A 186 12.13 -4.03 -15.58
C LEU A 186 13.26 -5.05 -15.49
N ALA A 187 12.93 -6.33 -15.38
CA ALA A 187 13.93 -7.39 -15.27
C ALA A 187 14.80 -7.55 -16.53
N PRO A 188 14.22 -7.69 -17.74
CA PRO A 188 15.01 -7.76 -18.96
C PRO A 188 15.75 -6.45 -19.28
N ALA A 189 15.16 -5.28 -19.01
CA ALA A 189 15.84 -4.00 -19.24
C ALA A 189 17.17 -3.91 -18.48
N VAL A 190 17.18 -4.30 -17.20
CA VAL A 190 18.38 -4.26 -16.39
C VAL A 190 19.36 -5.37 -16.78
N THR A 191 18.86 -6.58 -17.01
CA THR A 191 19.71 -7.74 -17.34
C THR A 191 20.42 -7.56 -18.68
N LEU A 192 19.68 -7.16 -19.73
CA LEU A 192 20.24 -6.97 -21.07
C LEU A 192 21.26 -5.82 -21.11
N ASN A 193 20.96 -4.69 -20.47
CA ASN A 193 21.90 -3.56 -20.40
C ASN A 193 23.19 -3.94 -19.63
N GLN A 194 23.08 -4.68 -18.53
CA GLN A 194 24.25 -5.08 -17.76
C GLN A 194 25.09 -6.12 -18.48
N TRP A 195 24.47 -7.15 -19.05
CA TRP A 195 25.19 -8.19 -19.79
C TRP A 195 25.87 -7.62 -21.02
N TRP A 196 25.19 -6.76 -21.79
CA TRP A 196 25.79 -6.16 -22.96
C TRP A 196 27.05 -5.36 -22.62
N ARG A 197 26.93 -4.44 -21.66
CA ARG A 197 28.07 -3.61 -21.20
C ARG A 197 29.17 -4.40 -20.50
N ALA A 198 28.87 -5.58 -19.95
CA ALA A 198 29.89 -6.42 -19.31
C ALA A 198 30.73 -7.20 -20.33
N TRP A 199 30.20 -7.46 -21.51
CA TRP A 199 30.85 -8.29 -22.52
C TRP A 199 31.50 -7.49 -23.66
N THR A 200 31.04 -6.27 -23.93
CA THR A 200 31.55 -5.45 -25.02
C THR A 200 31.31 -3.96 -24.79
N ASP A 201 32.23 -3.14 -25.28
CA ASP A 201 32.10 -1.68 -25.36
C ASP A 201 31.49 -1.20 -26.69
N LYS A 202 31.17 -2.14 -27.59
CA LYS A 202 30.53 -1.83 -28.88
C LYS A 202 29.02 -1.61 -28.70
N ASP A 203 28.45 -0.81 -29.58
CA ASP A 203 27.00 -0.66 -29.67
C ASP A 203 26.31 -2.01 -29.96
N PRO A 204 25.13 -2.26 -29.38
CA PRO A 204 24.36 -3.46 -29.67
C PRO A 204 23.89 -3.48 -31.13
N PRO A 205 23.78 -4.68 -31.74
CA PRO A 205 23.11 -4.85 -33.03
C PRO A 205 21.71 -4.24 -32.99
N SER A 206 21.22 -3.78 -34.14
CA SER A 206 19.93 -3.07 -34.28
C SER A 206 18.75 -3.79 -33.63
N GLU A 207 18.69 -5.11 -33.76
CA GLU A 207 17.63 -5.95 -33.21
C GLU A 207 17.69 -6.01 -31.68
N LEU A 208 18.90 -6.05 -31.12
CA LEU A 208 19.11 -6.03 -29.68
C LEU A 208 18.86 -4.64 -29.11
N GLN A 209 19.27 -3.57 -29.81
CA GLN A 209 18.96 -2.20 -29.41
C GLN A 209 17.45 -1.96 -29.36
N ALA A 210 16.71 -2.39 -30.40
CA ALA A 210 15.24 -2.29 -30.43
C ALA A 210 14.58 -3.05 -29.26
N LEU A 211 15.11 -4.22 -28.90
CA LEU A 211 14.66 -4.97 -27.74
C LEU A 211 14.92 -4.21 -26.43
N ILE A 212 16.13 -3.67 -26.25
CA ILE A 212 16.51 -2.87 -25.08
C ILE A 212 15.61 -1.64 -24.95
N ASP A 213 15.35 -0.95 -26.05
CA ASP A 213 14.48 0.24 -26.09
C ASP A 213 13.04 -0.12 -25.71
N ALA A 214 12.51 -1.22 -26.25
CA ALA A 214 11.17 -1.71 -25.93
C ALA A 214 11.01 -2.01 -24.43
N VAL A 215 11.94 -2.76 -23.82
CA VAL A 215 11.85 -3.07 -22.39
C VAL A 215 12.13 -1.85 -21.50
N THR A 216 12.95 -0.90 -21.96
CA THR A 216 13.24 0.34 -21.20
C THR A 216 12.07 1.32 -21.26
N THR A 217 11.23 1.23 -22.28
CA THR A 217 9.99 2.03 -22.43
C THR A 217 8.76 1.35 -21.81
N GLY A 218 8.94 0.20 -21.14
CA GLY A 218 7.86 -0.48 -20.40
C GLY A 218 7.14 -1.59 -21.17
N HIS A 219 7.59 -1.94 -22.38
CA HIS A 219 7.06 -3.08 -23.12
C HIS A 219 7.68 -4.38 -22.60
N GLY A 220 6.93 -5.06 -21.74
CA GLY A 220 7.41 -6.27 -21.09
C GLY A 220 7.46 -7.49 -22.00
N LEU A 221 8.36 -8.42 -21.67
CA LEU A 221 8.40 -9.75 -22.26
C LEU A 221 7.34 -10.62 -21.60
N ASP A 222 6.49 -11.27 -22.41
CA ASP A 222 5.35 -12.07 -21.95
C ASP A 222 5.73 -13.31 -21.11
N LEU A 223 7.04 -13.56 -20.92
CA LEU A 223 7.59 -14.61 -20.05
C LEU A 223 6.98 -14.60 -18.64
N TYR A 224 6.56 -13.44 -18.14
CA TYR A 224 6.01 -13.27 -16.78
C TYR A 224 4.49 -12.99 -16.75
N ARG A 225 3.82 -12.89 -17.91
CA ARG A 225 2.36 -12.62 -18.00
C ARG A 225 1.51 -13.88 -18.15
N ARG A 226 2.13 -15.05 -18.38
CA ARG A 226 1.46 -16.35 -18.32
C ARG A 226 1.66 -16.94 -16.92
N ILE A 227 0.69 -16.74 -16.03
CA ILE A 227 0.23 -17.58 -14.89
C ILE A 227 -0.85 -16.80 -14.15
#